data_AF-A0A0V0YHZ0-F1
#
_entry.id   AF-A0A0V0YHZ0-F1
#
_cell.length_a   1.000
_cell.length_b   1.000
_cell.length_c   1.000
_cell.angle_alpha   90.00
_cell.angle_beta   90.00
_cell.angle_gamma   90.00
#
_symmetry.space_group_name_H-M   'P 1'
#
loop_
_entity.id
_entity.type
_entity.pdbx_description
1 polymer ?
#
loop_
_entity_poly.entity_id
_entity_poly.type
_entity_poly.pdbx_seq_one_letter_code
_entity_poly.pdbx_strand_id
1 'polypeptide(L)'
;MTSAESKVESQKNLSKLSRGEAKCETECRLEQCYYKLTLDFHKFTCDEIDAHTIGAVGCETVEELSLGLLFGILIEPDRAAGYFRNLITLNQDGMPCVINSLLPLIGETFNKCTESVRKQIVWLFRELAKVNCQGVDIVCQLLLRQCSAGDLSCKNLWLADSLVDFFSAQFSWLEKNPAVIGFVIYKFLRLIRDHQADAHRALLERETNLCVKLLRDHMLHCGRLYTSRCV
;
A
#
# COMPACT_ATOMS: atom_id res chain seq x y z
N MET A 1 -31.91 1.13 9.08
CA MET A 1 -30.87 0.93 10.11
C MET A 1 -30.62 2.28 10.75
N THR A 2 -30.68 2.35 12.08
CA THR A 2 -30.76 3.62 12.81
C THR A 2 -29.37 4.24 12.97
N SER A 3 -29.29 5.58 13.04
CA SER A 3 -28.04 6.35 13.16
C SER A 3 -27.13 5.97 14.36
N ALA A 4 -27.61 5.14 15.28
CA ALA A 4 -26.84 4.58 16.38
C ALA A 4 -26.05 3.32 15.97
N GLU A 5 -26.58 2.51 15.06
CA GLU A 5 -25.92 1.28 14.55
C GLU A 5 -24.72 1.64 13.67
N SER A 6 -24.85 2.65 12.82
CA SER A 6 -23.74 3.15 12.00
C SER A 6 -22.60 3.70 12.85
N LYS A 7 -22.88 4.48 13.89
CA LYS A 7 -21.87 4.97 14.84
C LYS A 7 -21.12 3.84 15.55
N VAL A 8 -21.79 2.75 15.91
CA VAL A 8 -21.19 1.59 16.58
C VAL A 8 -20.35 0.75 15.61
N GLU A 9 -20.81 0.56 14.37
CA GLU A 9 -20.07 -0.14 13.31
C GLU A 9 -18.78 0.62 12.95
N SER A 10 -18.88 1.94 12.84
CA SER A 10 -17.74 2.81 12.58
C SER A 10 -16.77 2.83 13.75
N GLN A 11 -17.26 2.86 15.01
CA GLN A 11 -16.44 2.68 16.22
C GLN A 11 -15.72 1.31 16.27
N LYS A 12 -16.34 0.24 15.76
CA LYS A 12 -15.70 -1.09 15.61
C LYS A 12 -14.69 -1.14 14.46
N ASN A 13 -14.86 -0.32 13.42
CA ASN A 13 -13.91 -0.23 12.31
C ASN A 13 -12.65 0.57 12.69
N LEU A 14 -12.73 1.45 13.69
CA LEU A 14 -11.58 2.23 14.22
C LEU A 14 -10.43 1.39 14.72
N SER A 15 -10.74 0.30 15.41
CA SER A 15 -9.74 -0.61 15.99
C SER A 15 -9.11 -1.52 14.95
N LYS A 16 -9.62 -1.51 13.71
CA LYS A 16 -9.14 -2.38 12.62
C LYS A 16 -7.92 -1.79 11.91
N LEU A 17 -7.76 -0.46 11.87
CA LEU A 17 -6.65 0.17 11.13
C LEU A 17 -5.32 0.06 11.91
N SER A 18 -5.23 0.67 13.09
CA SER A 18 -4.04 0.65 13.95
C SER A 18 -4.36 0.24 15.40
N ARG A 19 -3.40 -0.42 16.07
CA ARG A 19 -3.56 -0.92 17.45
C ARG A 19 -3.06 0.11 18.47
N GLY A 20 -3.98 0.81 19.14
CA GLY A 20 -3.72 1.63 20.34
C GLY A 20 -2.90 2.91 20.11
N GLU A 21 -3.31 3.99 20.79
CA GLU A 21 -2.81 5.39 20.73
C GLU A 21 -3.37 6.29 19.61
N ALA A 22 -3.23 7.61 19.82
CA ALA A 22 -3.83 8.69 19.04
C ALA A 22 -3.61 8.50 17.53
N LYS A 23 -4.72 8.54 16.79
CA LYS A 23 -4.73 8.45 15.34
C LYS A 23 -4.03 9.63 14.71
N CYS A 24 -3.28 9.39 13.64
CA CYS A 24 -2.77 10.51 12.85
C CYS A 24 -3.90 11.21 12.09
N GLU A 25 -3.65 12.44 11.66
CA GLU A 25 -4.64 13.25 10.91
C GLU A 25 -5.17 12.51 9.68
N THR A 26 -4.29 11.79 8.97
CA THR A 26 -4.66 10.98 7.80
C THR A 26 -5.64 9.86 8.15
N GLU A 27 -5.40 9.11 9.23
CA GLU A 27 -6.29 8.03 9.67
C GLU A 27 -7.67 8.58 10.02
N CYS A 28 -7.73 9.69 10.77
CA CYS A 28 -8.99 10.37 11.11
C CYS A 28 -9.75 10.82 9.86
N ARG A 29 -9.04 11.40 8.87
CA ARG A 29 -9.64 11.89 7.64
C ARG A 29 -10.22 10.75 6.78
N LEU A 30 -9.46 9.66 6.60
CA LEU A 30 -9.91 8.49 5.84
C LEU A 30 -11.16 7.87 6.45
N GLU A 31 -11.17 7.74 7.76
CA GLU A 31 -12.28 7.18 8.50
C GLU A 31 -13.53 8.06 8.42
N GLN A 32 -13.40 9.38 8.52
CA GLN A 32 -14.53 10.30 8.34
C GLN A 32 -15.14 10.15 6.94
N CYS A 33 -14.30 10.03 5.91
CA CYS A 33 -14.75 9.79 4.54
C CYS A 33 -15.47 8.44 4.40
N TYR A 34 -14.94 7.39 5.04
CA TYR A 34 -15.59 6.08 5.07
C TYR A 34 -16.90 6.07 5.85
N TYR A 35 -17.00 6.83 6.95
CA TYR A 35 -18.24 6.96 7.70
C TYR A 35 -19.37 7.50 6.81
N LYS A 36 -19.10 8.59 6.09
CA LYS A 36 -20.01 9.17 5.10
C LYS A 36 -20.41 8.12 4.06
N LEU A 37 -19.41 7.40 3.53
CA LEU A 37 -19.61 6.31 2.58
C LEU A 37 -20.62 5.28 3.13
N THR A 38 -20.38 4.72 4.32
CA THR A 38 -21.17 3.64 4.93
C THR A 38 -22.60 4.01 5.32
N LEU A 39 -22.88 5.28 5.60
CA LEU A 39 -24.23 5.73 5.93
C LEU A 39 -25.21 5.53 4.76
N ASP A 40 -24.73 5.65 3.53
CA ASP A 40 -25.52 5.50 2.31
C ASP A 40 -25.10 4.31 1.42
N PHE A 41 -24.02 3.60 1.78
CA PHE A 41 -23.43 2.52 0.97
C PHE A 41 -24.34 1.32 0.72
N HIS A 42 -25.31 1.06 1.60
CA HIS A 42 -26.30 0.00 1.38
C HIS A 42 -27.12 0.19 0.10
N LYS A 43 -27.08 1.38 -0.52
CA LYS A 43 -27.73 1.68 -1.80
C LYS A 43 -26.87 1.34 -3.02
N PHE A 44 -25.57 1.11 -2.85
CA PHE A 44 -24.63 0.89 -3.94
C PHE A 44 -24.06 -0.52 -3.85
N THR A 45 -24.62 -1.42 -4.64
CA THR A 45 -23.89 -2.65 -5.00
C THR A 45 -22.57 -2.23 -5.62
N CYS A 46 -21.45 -2.80 -5.17
CA CYS A 46 -20.07 -2.51 -5.57
C CYS A 46 -19.77 -2.61 -7.08
N ASP A 47 -20.80 -2.76 -7.90
CA ASP A 47 -20.65 -3.06 -9.30
C ASP A 47 -20.31 -1.84 -10.14
N GLU A 48 -20.97 -0.69 -9.98
CA GLU A 48 -20.64 0.49 -10.78
C GLU A 48 -21.00 1.79 -10.02
N ILE A 49 -19.98 2.52 -9.57
CA ILE A 49 -20.13 3.91 -9.10
C ILE A 49 -19.85 4.83 -10.29
N ASP A 50 -20.84 5.61 -10.71
CA ASP A 50 -20.71 6.64 -11.74
C ASP A 50 -20.61 8.06 -11.12
N ALA A 51 -20.34 9.09 -11.94
CA ALA A 51 -20.24 10.47 -11.43
C ALA A 51 -21.56 10.98 -10.80
N HIS A 52 -22.72 10.44 -11.21
CA HIS A 52 -24.03 10.78 -10.61
C HIS A 52 -24.23 10.16 -9.23
N THR A 53 -23.48 9.10 -8.91
CA THR A 53 -23.51 8.41 -7.61
C THR A 53 -22.93 9.28 -6.48
N ILE A 54 -22.01 10.22 -6.78
CA ILE A 54 -21.34 11.07 -5.78
C ILE A 54 -22.36 11.80 -4.89
N GLY A 55 -23.33 12.47 -5.50
CA GLY A 55 -24.37 13.21 -4.77
C GLY A 55 -25.34 12.33 -3.97
N ALA A 56 -25.44 11.04 -4.31
CA ALA A 56 -26.35 10.10 -3.66
C ALA A 56 -25.72 9.35 -2.47
N VAL A 57 -24.39 9.43 -2.32
CA VAL A 57 -23.60 8.79 -1.25
C VAL A 57 -23.31 9.75 -0.08
N GLY A 58 -23.74 11.02 -0.18
CA GLY A 58 -23.47 12.04 0.84
C GLY A 58 -22.01 12.52 0.86
N CYS A 59 -21.20 12.13 -0.12
CA CYS A 59 -19.89 12.70 -0.39
C CYS A 59 -20.07 13.96 -1.25
N GLU A 60 -19.40 15.05 -0.89
CA GLU A 60 -19.50 16.31 -1.64
C GLU A 60 -18.53 16.33 -2.83
N THR A 61 -17.47 15.53 -2.78
CA THR A 61 -16.41 15.51 -3.78
C THR A 61 -15.98 14.09 -4.16
N VAL A 62 -15.41 13.95 -5.36
CA VAL A 62 -14.73 12.73 -5.83
C VAL A 62 -13.61 12.33 -4.87
N GLU A 63 -12.92 13.30 -4.28
CA GLU A 63 -11.84 13.07 -3.32
C GLU A 63 -12.37 12.38 -2.05
N GLU A 64 -13.42 12.90 -1.42
CA GLU A 64 -14.02 12.28 -0.23
C GLU A 64 -14.47 10.84 -0.50
N LEU A 65 -15.11 10.61 -1.65
CA LEU A 65 -15.52 9.27 -2.05
C LEU A 65 -14.31 8.35 -2.25
N SER A 66 -13.25 8.85 -2.87
CA SER A 66 -12.01 8.10 -3.10
C SER A 66 -11.30 7.74 -1.79
N LEU A 67 -11.30 8.64 -0.82
CA LEU A 67 -10.74 8.38 0.51
C LEU A 67 -11.57 7.37 1.30
N GLY A 68 -12.89 7.41 1.16
CA GLY A 68 -13.78 6.38 1.71
C GLY A 68 -13.49 5.01 1.09
N LEU A 69 -13.41 4.92 -0.24
CA LEU A 69 -13.08 3.67 -0.94
C LEU A 69 -11.69 3.15 -0.55
N LEU A 70 -10.69 4.04 -0.42
CA LEU A 70 -9.37 3.68 0.08
C LEU A 70 -9.44 3.07 1.47
N PHE A 71 -10.16 3.68 2.41
CA PHE A 71 -10.32 3.09 3.74
C PHE A 71 -11.02 1.72 3.67
N GLY A 72 -12.07 1.60 2.85
CA GLY A 72 -12.75 0.33 2.58
C GLY A 72 -11.79 -0.76 2.09
N ILE A 73 -10.88 -0.43 1.16
CA ILE A 73 -9.84 -1.36 0.69
C ILE A 73 -8.96 -1.84 1.85
N LEU A 74 -8.63 -0.96 2.80
CA LEU A 74 -7.74 -1.30 3.90
C LEU A 74 -8.38 -2.21 4.96
N ILE A 75 -9.70 -2.08 5.17
CA ILE A 75 -10.41 -2.78 6.27
C ILE A 75 -11.33 -3.93 5.82
N GLU A 76 -11.70 -4.00 4.53
CA GLU A 76 -12.60 -5.02 3.98
C GLU A 76 -11.94 -5.75 2.79
N PRO A 77 -11.03 -6.72 3.04
CA PRO A 77 -10.33 -7.45 1.99
C PRO A 77 -11.25 -8.10 0.94
N ASP A 78 -12.39 -8.63 1.37
CA ASP A 78 -13.36 -9.31 0.51
C ASP A 78 -13.99 -8.39 -0.55
N ARG A 79 -14.03 -7.08 -0.29
CA ARG A 79 -14.62 -6.06 -1.17
C ARG A 79 -13.58 -5.17 -1.85
N ALA A 80 -12.31 -5.34 -1.50
CA ALA A 80 -11.22 -4.47 -1.93
C ALA A 80 -11.10 -4.34 -3.46
N ALA A 81 -11.29 -5.44 -4.20
CA ALA A 81 -11.25 -5.43 -5.66
C ALA A 81 -12.35 -4.53 -6.28
N GLY A 82 -13.57 -4.58 -5.73
CA GLY A 82 -14.67 -3.73 -6.17
C GLY A 82 -14.41 -2.25 -5.89
N TYR A 83 -13.91 -1.95 -4.68
CA TYR A 83 -13.52 -0.59 -4.31
C TYR A 83 -12.40 -0.03 -5.19
N PHE A 84 -11.39 -0.86 -5.50
CA PHE A 84 -10.29 -0.44 -6.37
C PHE A 84 -10.75 -0.18 -7.81
N ARG A 85 -11.64 -1.01 -8.36
CA ARG A 85 -12.25 -0.75 -9.67
C ARG A 85 -12.97 0.61 -9.69
N ASN A 86 -13.75 0.90 -8.65
CA ASN A 86 -14.43 2.19 -8.54
C ASN A 86 -13.46 3.36 -8.42
N LEU A 87 -12.34 3.20 -7.70
CA LEU A 87 -11.29 4.22 -7.63
C LEU A 87 -10.72 4.57 -9.00
N ILE A 88 -10.43 3.56 -9.83
CA ILE A 88 -9.92 3.78 -11.19
C ILE A 88 -10.94 4.52 -12.05
N THR A 89 -12.22 4.12 -11.99
CA THR A 89 -13.29 4.77 -12.76
C THR A 89 -13.47 6.24 -12.36
N LEU A 90 -13.38 6.55 -11.07
CA LEU A 90 -13.59 7.90 -10.53
C LEU A 90 -12.42 8.85 -10.80
N ASN A 91 -11.18 8.35 -10.80
CA ASN A 91 -9.98 9.18 -10.81
C ASN A 91 -9.17 8.99 -12.11
N GLN A 92 -9.66 9.60 -13.19
CA GLN A 92 -8.99 9.57 -14.49
C GLN A 92 -7.66 10.36 -14.51
N ASP A 93 -7.39 11.15 -13.48
CA ASP A 93 -6.19 11.97 -13.29
C ASP A 93 -5.04 11.23 -12.58
N GLY A 94 -5.19 9.92 -12.32
CA GLY A 94 -4.13 9.11 -11.71
C GLY A 94 -4.17 9.03 -10.19
N MET A 95 -5.33 9.29 -9.56
CA MET A 95 -5.59 9.06 -8.13
C MET A 95 -4.62 9.78 -7.14
N PRO A 96 -4.28 11.08 -7.35
CA PRO A 96 -3.32 11.77 -6.49
C PRO A 96 -3.75 11.82 -5.01
N CYS A 97 -5.05 11.97 -4.73
CA CYS A 97 -5.58 11.98 -3.36
C CYS A 97 -5.36 10.65 -2.62
N VAL A 98 -5.49 9.52 -3.33
CA VAL A 98 -5.26 8.17 -2.80
C VAL A 98 -3.78 7.98 -2.49
N ILE A 99 -2.90 8.34 -3.44
CA ILE A 99 -1.44 8.24 -3.24
C ILE A 99 -1.02 9.12 -2.06
N ASN A 100 -1.40 10.39 -2.04
CA ASN A 100 -1.02 11.34 -0.98
C ASN A 100 -1.52 10.91 0.41
N SER A 101 -2.62 10.16 0.49
CA SER A 101 -3.11 9.61 1.77
C SER A 101 -2.40 8.29 2.14
N LEU A 102 -1.97 7.51 1.15
CA LEU A 102 -1.25 6.26 1.39
C LEU A 102 0.20 6.50 1.88
N LEU A 103 0.85 7.58 1.41
CA LEU A 103 2.23 7.89 1.81
C LEU A 103 2.43 8.03 3.33
N PRO A 104 1.71 8.92 4.07
CA PRO A 104 1.87 9.04 5.51
C PRO A 104 1.39 7.78 6.26
N LEU A 105 0.40 7.06 5.72
CA LEU A 105 -0.05 5.80 6.31
C LEU A 105 1.08 4.75 6.31
N ILE A 106 1.84 4.65 5.22
CA ILE A 106 2.99 3.75 5.14
C ILE A 106 4.17 4.33 5.94
N GLY A 107 4.45 5.62 5.81
CA GLY A 107 5.61 6.26 6.41
C GLY A 107 5.59 6.29 7.93
N GLU A 108 4.41 6.51 8.52
CA GLU A 108 4.28 6.84 9.95
C GLU A 108 3.55 5.76 10.75
N THR A 109 2.54 5.10 10.17
CA THR A 109 1.64 4.21 10.93
C THR A 109 1.71 2.73 10.54
N PHE A 110 2.47 2.35 9.52
CA PHE A 110 2.56 0.96 9.04
C PHE A 110 2.90 -0.08 10.12
N ASN A 111 3.82 0.25 11.03
CA ASN A 111 4.19 -0.63 12.13
C ASN A 111 3.08 -0.78 13.19
N LYS A 112 2.24 0.25 13.34
CA LYS A 112 1.08 0.26 14.23
C LYS A 112 -0.15 -0.43 13.62
N CYS A 113 -0.16 -0.60 12.29
CA CYS A 113 -1.27 -1.21 11.59
C CYS A 113 -1.54 -2.65 12.03
N THR A 114 -2.78 -3.12 11.86
CA THR A 114 -3.09 -4.54 12.02
C THR A 114 -2.44 -5.36 10.90
N GLU A 115 -2.34 -6.68 11.08
CA GLU A 115 -1.78 -7.56 10.05
C GLU A 115 -2.62 -7.55 8.77
N SER A 116 -3.95 -7.53 8.91
CA SER A 116 -4.88 -7.43 7.77
C SER A 116 -4.62 -6.17 6.97
N VAL A 117 -4.46 -5.02 7.63
CA VAL A 117 -4.23 -3.73 6.96
C VAL A 117 -2.88 -3.71 6.25
N ARG A 118 -1.81 -4.23 6.88
CA ARG A 118 -0.51 -4.34 6.19
C ARG A 118 -0.60 -5.19 4.93
N LYS A 119 -1.32 -6.31 4.98
CA LYS A 119 -1.61 -7.16 3.81
C LYS A 119 -2.36 -6.38 2.73
N GLN A 120 -3.39 -5.62 3.10
CA GLN A 120 -4.15 -4.78 2.17
C GLN A 120 -3.34 -3.63 1.58
N ILE A 121 -2.43 -3.01 2.33
CA ILE A 121 -1.51 -1.98 1.81
C ILE A 121 -0.61 -2.59 0.72
N VAL A 122 -0.02 -3.77 0.98
CA VAL A 122 0.83 -4.46 0.00
C VAL A 122 0.01 -4.91 -1.22
N TRP A 123 -1.22 -5.39 -1.01
CA TRP A 123 -2.15 -5.70 -2.09
C TRP A 123 -2.45 -4.48 -2.96
N LEU A 124 -2.81 -3.35 -2.33
CA LEU A 124 -3.11 -2.10 -3.04
C LEU A 124 -1.90 -1.59 -3.82
N PHE A 125 -0.70 -1.66 -3.25
CA PHE A 125 0.53 -1.35 -3.98
C PHE A 125 0.68 -2.20 -5.25
N ARG A 126 0.45 -3.52 -5.16
CA ARG A 126 0.52 -4.42 -6.32
C ARG A 126 -0.51 -4.04 -7.40
N GLU A 127 -1.72 -3.69 -7.00
CA GLU A 127 -2.76 -3.24 -7.95
C GLU A 127 -2.44 -1.89 -8.60
N LEU A 128 -1.96 -0.91 -7.82
CA LEU A 128 -1.50 0.39 -8.32
C LEU A 128 -0.34 0.23 -9.31
N ALA A 129 0.57 -0.73 -9.05
CA ALA A 129 1.69 -1.01 -9.93
C ALA A 129 1.24 -1.61 -11.27
N LYS A 130 0.24 -2.51 -11.26
CA LYS A 130 -0.31 -3.10 -12.50
C LYS A 130 -0.85 -2.04 -13.46
N VAL A 131 -1.54 -1.03 -12.92
CA VAL A 131 -2.09 0.08 -13.71
C VAL A 131 -1.07 1.19 -13.98
N ASN A 132 0.17 1.07 -13.49
CA ASN A 132 1.23 2.10 -13.55
C ASN A 132 0.74 3.47 -13.05
N CYS A 133 0.06 3.48 -11.90
CA CYS A 133 -0.43 4.70 -11.27
C CYS A 133 0.73 5.67 -10.97
N GLN A 134 0.54 6.98 -11.21
CA GLN A 134 1.56 7.97 -10.89
C GLN A 134 1.87 7.98 -9.38
N GLY A 135 3.16 8.09 -9.01
CA GLY A 135 3.60 8.11 -7.60
C GLY A 135 3.69 6.75 -6.91
N VAL A 136 3.38 5.65 -7.62
CA VAL A 136 3.52 4.28 -7.10
C VAL A 136 4.97 3.89 -6.77
N ASP A 137 5.93 4.53 -7.42
CA ASP A 137 7.36 4.41 -7.15
C ASP A 137 7.73 4.92 -5.75
N ILE A 138 7.11 6.02 -5.30
CA ILE A 138 7.30 6.57 -3.94
C ILE A 138 6.67 5.63 -2.91
N VAL A 139 5.47 5.10 -3.19
CA VAL A 139 4.81 4.06 -2.36
C VAL A 139 5.73 2.85 -2.21
N CYS A 140 6.34 2.39 -3.30
CA CYS A 140 7.31 1.29 -3.29
C CYS A 140 8.52 1.59 -2.40
N GLN A 141 9.10 2.79 -2.52
CA GLN A 141 10.24 3.21 -1.70
C GLN A 141 9.91 3.24 -0.21
N LEU A 142 8.71 3.71 0.15
CA LEU A 142 8.25 3.69 1.54
C LEU A 142 8.03 2.28 2.06
N LEU A 143 7.44 1.38 1.27
CA LEU A 143 7.29 -0.03 1.65
C LEU A 143 8.63 -0.72 1.84
N LEU A 144 9.58 -0.49 0.92
CA LEU A 144 10.95 -0.94 1.09
C LEU A 144 11.51 -0.41 2.41
N ARG A 145 11.37 0.90 2.70
CA ARG A 145 11.87 1.50 3.95
C ARG A 145 11.37 0.78 5.21
N GLN A 146 10.14 0.27 5.22
CA GLN A 146 9.58 -0.48 6.35
C GLN A 146 10.29 -1.81 6.61
N CYS A 147 11.00 -2.40 5.63
CA CYS A 147 11.81 -3.59 5.89
C CYS A 147 13.05 -3.23 6.72
N SER A 148 13.06 -3.53 8.01
CA SER A 148 14.16 -3.16 8.90
C SER A 148 15.29 -4.18 8.85
N ALA A 149 16.52 -3.72 8.63
CA ALA A 149 17.70 -4.58 8.75
C ALA A 149 17.94 -4.90 10.23
N GLY A 150 18.30 -6.15 10.53
CA GLY A 150 18.46 -6.68 11.88
C GLY A 150 17.17 -7.10 12.59
N ASP A 151 15.99 -6.89 11.98
CA ASP A 151 14.71 -7.37 12.51
C ASP A 151 14.31 -8.70 11.85
N LEU A 152 14.37 -9.80 12.60
CA LEU A 152 13.97 -11.14 12.13
C LEU A 152 12.55 -11.51 12.56
N SER A 153 11.71 -10.54 12.93
CA SER A 153 10.31 -10.78 13.23
C SER A 153 9.56 -11.32 12.01
N CYS A 154 8.56 -12.19 12.22
CA CYS A 154 7.76 -12.75 11.14
C CYS A 154 7.11 -11.66 10.26
N LYS A 155 6.82 -10.49 10.84
CA LYS A 155 6.25 -9.34 10.11
C LYS A 155 7.24 -8.76 9.10
N ASN A 156 8.49 -8.58 9.51
CA ASN A 156 9.53 -8.03 8.66
C ASN A 156 9.90 -9.02 7.54
N LEU A 157 10.07 -10.30 7.90
CA LEU A 157 10.34 -11.38 6.95
C LEU A 157 9.21 -11.51 5.91
N TRP A 158 7.95 -11.45 6.35
CA TRP A 158 6.80 -11.50 5.45
C TRP A 158 6.78 -10.32 4.47
N LEU A 159 7.10 -9.09 4.93
CA LEU A 159 7.14 -7.93 4.06
C LEU A 159 8.27 -8.04 3.03
N ALA A 160 9.47 -8.44 3.47
CA ALA A 160 10.60 -8.68 2.58
C ALA A 160 10.25 -9.72 1.51
N ASP A 161 9.72 -10.88 1.91
CA ASP A 161 9.30 -11.94 0.99
C ASP A 161 8.23 -11.45 0.00
N SER A 162 7.22 -10.72 0.49
CA SER A 162 6.14 -10.17 -0.34
C SER A 162 6.64 -9.17 -1.40
N LEU A 163 7.68 -8.39 -1.08
CA LEU A 163 8.28 -7.44 -2.01
C LEU A 163 9.20 -8.14 -3.02
N VAL A 164 10.03 -9.10 -2.58
CA VAL A 164 10.84 -9.92 -3.49
C VAL A 164 9.96 -10.64 -4.50
N ASP A 165 8.85 -11.21 -4.03
CA ASP A 165 7.84 -11.85 -4.86
C ASP A 165 7.30 -10.94 -5.94
N PHE A 166 6.89 -9.72 -5.55
CA PHE A 166 6.41 -8.73 -6.50
C PHE A 166 7.46 -8.38 -7.54
N PHE A 167 8.70 -8.04 -7.15
CA PHE A 167 9.76 -7.65 -8.08
C PHE A 167 10.19 -8.79 -9.01
N SER A 168 10.17 -10.02 -8.51
CA SER A 168 10.49 -11.21 -9.31
C SER A 168 9.41 -11.45 -10.37
N ALA A 169 8.13 -11.29 -10.00
CA ALA A 169 7.00 -11.50 -10.89
C ALA A 169 6.78 -10.34 -11.88
N GLN A 170 7.00 -9.10 -11.45
CA GLN A 170 6.74 -7.87 -12.20
C GLN A 170 8.04 -7.17 -12.60
N PHE A 171 9.01 -7.92 -13.12
CA PHE A 171 10.31 -7.37 -13.49
C PHE A 171 10.21 -6.23 -14.53
N SER A 172 9.27 -6.35 -15.49
CA SER A 172 9.03 -5.30 -16.50
C SER A 172 8.51 -3.98 -15.91
N TRP A 173 7.88 -4.03 -14.73
CA TRP A 173 7.50 -2.82 -14.01
C TRP A 173 8.74 -2.09 -13.46
N LEU A 174 9.77 -2.81 -13.00
CA LEU A 174 11.03 -2.21 -12.56
C LEU A 174 11.76 -1.54 -13.72
N GLU A 175 11.76 -2.15 -14.91
CA GLU A 175 12.37 -1.57 -16.11
C GLU A 175 11.73 -0.23 -16.50
N LYS A 176 10.42 -0.10 -16.31
CA LYS A 176 9.68 1.16 -16.51
C LYS A 176 9.93 2.19 -15.42
N ASN A 177 10.36 1.76 -14.23
CA ASN A 177 10.57 2.60 -13.06
C ASN A 177 12.04 2.52 -12.57
N PRO A 178 13.02 2.93 -13.41
CA PRO A 178 14.44 2.72 -13.12
C PRO A 178 14.93 3.46 -11.86
N ALA A 179 14.22 4.51 -11.43
CA ALA A 179 14.50 5.21 -10.18
C ALA A 179 14.39 4.29 -8.94
N VAL A 180 13.54 3.26 -9.00
CA VAL A 180 13.29 2.33 -7.89
C VAL A 180 14.35 1.23 -7.81
N ILE A 181 14.97 0.86 -8.95
CA ILE A 181 15.93 -0.25 -9.04
C ILE A 181 17.07 -0.10 -8.02
N GLY A 182 17.63 1.10 -7.90
CA GLY A 182 18.69 1.38 -6.91
C GLY A 182 18.23 1.08 -5.49
N PHE A 183 17.04 1.56 -5.10
CA PHE A 183 16.49 1.30 -3.76
C PHE A 183 16.27 -0.18 -3.49
N VAL A 184 15.77 -0.92 -4.48
CA VAL A 184 15.55 -2.38 -4.38
C VAL A 184 16.86 -3.11 -4.14
N ILE A 185 17.88 -2.85 -4.97
CA ILE A 185 19.20 -3.47 -4.85
C ILE A 185 19.81 -3.15 -3.49
N TYR A 186 19.85 -1.86 -3.12
CA TYR A 186 20.42 -1.43 -1.84
C TYR A 186 19.73 -2.11 -0.66
N LYS A 187 18.39 -2.17 -0.69
CA LYS A 187 17.62 -2.74 0.40
C LYS A 187 17.84 -4.24 0.54
N PHE A 188 17.75 -5.01 -0.53
CA PHE A 188 17.92 -6.47 -0.43
C PHE A 188 19.37 -6.88 -0.18
N LEU A 189 20.37 -6.16 -0.69
CA LEU A 189 21.77 -6.41 -0.29
C LEU A 189 21.97 -6.20 1.23
N ARG A 190 21.27 -5.25 1.84
CA ARG A 190 21.30 -5.03 3.30
C ARG A 190 20.63 -6.19 4.04
N LEU A 191 19.45 -6.63 3.60
CA LEU A 191 18.65 -7.69 4.23
C LEU A 191 19.29 -9.08 4.12
N ILE A 192 19.95 -9.39 2.99
CA ILE A 192 20.67 -10.66 2.76
C ILE A 192 21.65 -10.99 3.88
N ARG A 193 22.30 -9.97 4.47
CA ARG A 193 23.23 -10.17 5.60
C ARG A 193 22.54 -10.73 6.83
N ASP A 194 21.27 -10.39 7.04
CA ASP A 194 20.52 -10.77 8.23
C ASP A 194 19.81 -12.14 8.04
N HIS A 195 19.54 -12.54 6.81
CA HIS A 195 18.86 -13.81 6.46
C HIS A 195 19.80 -15.02 6.24
N GLN A 196 21.01 -15.00 6.80
CA GLN A 196 22.03 -16.05 6.60
C GLN A 196 21.72 -17.37 7.34
N ALA A 197 20.84 -17.34 8.34
CA ALA A 197 20.45 -18.54 9.07
C ALA A 197 19.67 -19.51 8.16
N ASP A 198 19.89 -20.83 8.33
CA ASP A 198 19.22 -21.85 7.50
C ASP A 198 17.69 -21.75 7.54
N ALA A 199 17.11 -21.25 8.64
CA ALA A 199 15.68 -21.01 8.77
C ALA A 199 15.11 -20.01 7.75
N HIS A 200 15.94 -19.18 7.13
CA HIS A 200 15.55 -18.15 6.15
C HIS A 200 16.10 -18.41 4.75
N ARG A 201 16.67 -19.59 4.52
CA ARG A 201 17.40 -19.92 3.29
C ARG A 201 16.58 -19.75 2.01
N ALA A 202 15.29 -20.08 2.04
CA ALA A 202 14.41 -19.91 0.89
C ALA A 202 14.22 -18.43 0.52
N LEU A 203 14.04 -17.55 1.51
CA LEU A 203 13.94 -16.10 1.29
C LEU A 203 15.27 -15.54 0.79
N LEU A 204 16.37 -15.92 1.44
CA LEU A 204 17.73 -15.53 1.08
C LEU A 204 18.07 -15.84 -0.38
N GLU A 205 17.70 -17.04 -0.86
CA GLU A 205 17.91 -17.44 -2.24
C GLU A 205 17.15 -16.53 -3.22
N ARG A 206 15.87 -16.22 -2.93
CA ARG A 206 15.06 -15.32 -3.77
C ARG A 206 15.62 -13.90 -3.79
N GLU A 207 16.02 -13.36 -2.64
CA GLU A 207 16.66 -12.04 -2.52
C GLU A 207 17.96 -11.97 -3.32
N THR A 208 18.78 -13.00 -3.22
CA THR A 208 20.06 -13.10 -3.94
C THR A 208 19.83 -13.17 -5.44
N ASN A 209 18.90 -14.01 -5.90
CA ASN A 209 18.56 -14.15 -7.32
C ASN A 209 18.03 -12.84 -7.90
N LEU A 210 17.18 -12.12 -7.16
CA LEU A 210 16.69 -10.80 -7.55
C LEU A 210 17.83 -9.79 -7.69
N CYS A 211 18.70 -9.68 -6.68
CA CYS A 211 19.86 -8.79 -6.70
C CYS A 211 20.82 -9.09 -7.86
N VAL A 212 21.15 -10.37 -8.08
CA VAL A 212 22.03 -10.79 -9.17
C VAL A 212 21.42 -10.43 -10.53
N LYS A 213 20.12 -10.66 -10.73
CA LYS A 213 19.43 -10.29 -11.97
C LYS A 213 19.46 -8.79 -12.19
N LEU A 214 19.08 -8.00 -11.19
CA LEU A 214 19.06 -6.53 -11.30
C LEU A 214 20.45 -5.93 -11.53
N LEU A 215 21.47 -6.45 -10.85
CA LEU A 215 22.85 -6.02 -11.07
C LEU A 215 23.30 -6.33 -12.50
N ARG A 216 23.06 -7.54 -13.01
CA ARG A 216 23.46 -7.90 -14.39
C ARG A 216 22.75 -7.04 -15.44
N ASP A 217 21.44 -6.86 -15.29
CA ASP A 217 20.61 -6.25 -16.34
C ASP A 217 20.63 -4.71 -16.26
N HIS A 218 20.97 -4.13 -15.11
CA HIS A 218 20.88 -2.68 -14.87
C HIS A 218 22.10 -2.07 -14.15
N MET A 219 23.33 -2.57 -14.43
CA MET A 219 24.57 -2.04 -13.82
C MET A 219 24.70 -0.51 -13.86
N LEU A 220 24.23 0.16 -14.92
CA LEU A 220 24.30 1.62 -15.05
C LEU A 220 23.40 2.37 -14.04
N HIS A 221 22.26 1.79 -13.66
CA HIS A 221 21.39 2.37 -12.62
C HIS A 221 21.98 2.21 -11.22
N CYS A 222 22.92 1.28 -11.04
CA CYS A 222 23.62 1.06 -9.78
C CYS A 222 24.66 2.14 -9.48
N GLY A 223 25.21 2.81 -10.51
CA GLY A 223 26.21 3.87 -10.35
C GLY A 223 25.71 5.09 -9.58
N ARG A 224 24.39 5.31 -9.52
CA ARG A 224 23.76 6.42 -8.77
C ARG A 224 23.56 6.13 -7.28
N LEU A 225 23.79 4.89 -6.82
CA LEU A 225 23.73 4.53 -5.40
C LEU A 225 24.74 5.31 -4.53
N TYR A 226 25.82 5.83 -5.14
CA TYR A 226 26.88 6.53 -4.43
C TYR A 226 26.74 8.06 -4.41
N THR A 227 25.90 8.67 -5.25
CA THR A 227 25.90 10.13 -5.43
C THR A 227 24.68 10.85 -4.87
N SER A 228 23.60 10.13 -4.57
CA SER A 228 22.39 10.73 -3.99
C SER A 228 22.19 10.17 -2.59
N ARG A 229 22.46 11.02 -1.59
CA ARG A 229 22.22 10.81 -0.17
C ARG A 229 20.96 9.98 0.08
N CYS A 230 21.14 8.72 0.45
CA CYS A 230 20.18 8.01 1.30
C CYS A 230 20.29 8.64 2.69
N VAL A 231 19.55 9.73 2.92
CA VAL A 231 19.26 10.30 4.23
C VAL A 231 17.75 10.41 4.34
#